data_AF-A0A7Y3HQS2-F1
#
_entry.id   AF-A0A7Y3HQS2-F1
#
_cell.length_a   1.000
_cell.length_b   1.000
_cell.length_c   1.000
_cell.angle_alpha   90.00
_cell.angle_beta   90.00
_cell.angle_gamma   90.00
#
_symmetry.space_group_name_H-M   'P 1'
#
loop_
_entity.id
_entity.type
_entity.pdbx_description
1 polymer ?
#
loop_
_entity_poly.entity_id
_entity_poly.type
_entity_poly.pdbx_seq_one_letter_code
_entity_poly.pdbx_strand_id
1 'polypeptide(L)'
;MQRRKFLQKSSLSTAAVLSSSILSACKNEKAKAAAPLATNTIKPIVIATWNVPNATAKAWQVLENGGNALDAVEAGVKVEEADVDNQSV
;
A
#
# COMPACT_ATOMS: atom_id res chain seq x y z
N MET A 1 -8.10 48.27 -15.13
CA MET A 1 -8.47 46.99 -14.46
C MET A 1 -7.29 46.44 -13.69
N GLN A 2 -7.48 46.04 -12.43
CA GLN A 2 -6.42 45.45 -11.59
C GLN A 2 -6.39 43.92 -11.81
N ARG A 3 -5.49 43.44 -12.70
CA ARG A 3 -5.39 42.02 -13.11
C ARG A 3 -5.32 41.03 -11.95
N ARG A 4 -4.65 41.40 -10.85
CA ARG A 4 -4.56 40.58 -9.62
C ARG A 4 -5.91 40.38 -8.91
N LYS A 5 -6.74 41.42 -8.88
CA LYS A 5 -8.07 41.36 -8.26
C LYS A 5 -9.07 40.58 -9.11
N PHE A 6 -8.88 40.55 -10.43
CA PHE A 6 -9.68 39.74 -11.34
C PHE A 6 -9.42 38.24 -11.12
N LEU A 7 -8.15 37.82 -11.12
CA LEU A 7 -7.77 36.42 -10.88
C LEU A 7 -8.28 35.89 -9.53
N GLN A 8 -8.17 36.68 -8.45
CA GLN A 8 -8.69 36.31 -7.13
C GLN A 8 -10.21 36.14 -7.10
N LYS A 9 -10.95 36.92 -7.89
CA LYS A 9 -12.41 36.83 -7.97
C LYS A 9 -12.85 35.68 -8.87
N SER A 10 -12.13 35.44 -9.97
CA SER A 10 -12.40 34.33 -10.89
C SER A 10 -12.21 32.96 -10.23
N SER A 11 -11.18 32.77 -9.39
CA SER A 11 -10.94 31.49 -8.70
C SER A 11 -12.05 31.11 -7.70
N LEU A 12 -12.68 32.10 -7.06
CA LEU A 12 -13.75 31.86 -6.08
C LEU A 12 -15.06 31.41 -6.74
N SER A 13 -15.37 31.92 -7.93
CA SER A 13 -16.56 31.52 -8.70
C SER A 13 -16.46 30.08 -9.21
N THR A 14 -15.27 29.59 -9.56
CA THR A 14 -15.10 28.22 -10.07
C THR A 14 -15.28 27.16 -8.97
N ALA A 15 -14.87 27.46 -7.74
CA ALA A 15 -15.03 26.55 -6.60
C ALA A 15 -16.52 26.31 -6.22
N ALA A 16 -17.37 27.33 -6.38
CA ALA A 16 -18.79 27.22 -6.09
C ALA A 16 -19.55 26.34 -7.10
N VAL A 17 -19.16 26.35 -8.38
CA VAL A 17 -19.82 25.56 -9.43
C VAL A 17 -19.44 24.08 -9.36
N LEU A 18 -18.25 23.75 -8.87
CA LEU A 18 -17.80 22.36 -8.71
C LEU A 18 -18.37 21.69 -7.44
N SER A 19 -18.90 22.46 -6.49
CA SER A 19 -19.38 21.90 -5.21
C SER A 19 -20.65 21.07 -5.35
N SER A 20 -21.49 21.31 -6.37
CA SER A 20 -22.72 20.52 -6.60
C SER A 20 -22.44 19.14 -7.24
N SER A 21 -21.39 19.01 -8.05
CA SER A 21 -20.98 17.75 -8.69
C SER A 21 -20.06 16.90 -7.80
N ILE A 22 -19.21 17.54 -6.97
CA ILE A 22 -18.33 16.81 -6.04
C ILE A 22 -19.14 16.15 -4.90
N LEU A 23 -20.21 16.80 -4.41
CA LEU A 23 -21.08 16.19 -3.38
C LEU A 23 -21.84 14.95 -3.89
N SER A 24 -22.13 14.87 -5.19
CA SER A 24 -22.80 13.70 -5.79
C SER A 24 -21.82 12.57 -6.14
N ALA A 25 -20.55 12.89 -6.41
CA ALA A 25 -19.49 11.91 -6.69
C ALA A 25 -18.95 11.20 -5.43
N CYS A 26 -19.25 11.71 -4.23
CA CYS A 26 -18.99 11.03 -2.96
C CYS A 26 -20.12 10.09 -2.51
N LYS A 27 -20.96 9.61 -3.44
CA LYS A 27 -21.77 8.41 -3.20
C LYS A 27 -20.85 7.21 -3.08
N ASN A 28 -20.37 7.02 -1.85
CA ASN A 28 -19.74 5.80 -1.39
C ASN A 28 -20.83 4.71 -1.36
N GLU A 29 -21.18 4.18 -2.53
CA GLU A 29 -21.80 2.88 -2.66
C GLU A 29 -20.80 1.91 -2.03
N LYS A 30 -20.96 1.63 -0.73
CA LYS A 30 -20.23 0.56 -0.06
C LYS A 30 -20.55 -0.69 -0.84
N ALA A 31 -19.65 -1.07 -1.74
CA ALA A 31 -19.64 -2.38 -2.36
C ALA A 31 -19.81 -3.35 -1.20
N LYS A 32 -20.90 -4.11 -1.23
CA LYS A 32 -21.22 -5.11 -0.22
C LYS A 32 -20.12 -6.16 -0.31
N ALA A 33 -19.05 -5.94 0.45
CA ALA A 33 -17.95 -6.87 0.56
C ALA A 33 -18.57 -8.21 0.95
N ALA A 34 -18.29 -9.24 0.15
CA ALA A 34 -18.66 -10.60 0.48
C ALA A 34 -18.30 -10.84 1.95
N ALA A 35 -19.24 -11.42 2.71
CA ALA A 35 -19.02 -11.73 4.11
C ALA A 35 -17.68 -12.48 4.22
N PRO A 36 -16.72 -12.02 5.05
CA PRO A 36 -15.45 -12.69 5.17
C PRO A 36 -15.75 -14.12 5.62
N LEU A 37 -15.33 -15.10 4.82
CA LEU A 37 -15.19 -16.47 5.30
C LEU A 37 -14.36 -16.36 6.58
N ALA A 38 -14.93 -16.74 7.72
CA ALA A 38 -14.26 -16.69 9.01
C ALA A 38 -13.13 -17.74 9.01
N THR A 39 -12.03 -17.42 8.36
CA THR A 39 -10.79 -18.17 8.41
C THR A 39 -9.98 -17.59 9.56
N ASN A 40 -9.56 -18.46 10.48
CA ASN A 40 -8.55 -18.12 11.47
C ASN A 40 -7.32 -17.62 10.72
N THR A 41 -7.18 -16.30 10.61
CA THR A 41 -6.17 -15.67 9.78
C THR A 41 -4.87 -15.66 10.57
N ILE A 42 -3.96 -16.56 10.22
CA ILE A 42 -2.64 -16.66 10.85
C ILE A 42 -1.77 -15.54 10.26
N LYS A 43 -1.43 -14.56 11.11
CA LYS A 43 -0.54 -13.44 10.80
C LYS A 43 0.31 -13.11 12.04
N PRO A 44 1.57 -12.64 11.87
CA PRO A 44 2.27 -12.47 10.60
C PRO A 44 2.64 -13.80 9.94
N ILE A 45 2.86 -13.78 8.62
CA ILE A 45 3.28 -14.96 7.83
C ILE A 45 4.25 -14.51 6.74
N VAL A 46 5.27 -15.32 6.48
CA VAL A 46 6.19 -15.16 5.36
C VAL A 46 6.26 -16.45 4.57
N ILE A 47 6.30 -16.33 3.25
CA ILE A 47 6.39 -17.43 2.30
C ILE A 47 7.34 -16.96 1.21
N ALA A 48 8.22 -17.84 0.74
CA ALA A 48 9.11 -17.55 -0.38
C ALA A 48 8.91 -18.59 -1.48
N THR A 49 9.21 -18.20 -2.72
CA THR A 49 9.36 -19.14 -3.83
C THR A 49 10.66 -19.92 -3.67
N TRP A 50 10.65 -21.22 -3.99
CA TRP A 50 11.77 -22.16 -3.83
C TRP A 50 12.10 -22.55 -2.38
N ASN A 51 13.11 -23.43 -2.23
CA ASN A 51 13.58 -23.91 -0.93
C ASN A 51 14.66 -22.98 -0.37
N VAL A 52 14.24 -21.81 0.14
CA VAL A 52 15.11 -20.75 0.69
C VAL A 52 14.81 -20.47 2.16
N PRO A 53 15.19 -21.40 3.07
CA PRO A 53 14.90 -21.26 4.50
C PRO A 53 15.62 -20.05 5.13
N ASN A 54 16.76 -19.64 4.59
CA ASN A 54 17.54 -18.52 5.11
C ASN A 54 16.86 -17.17 4.84
N ALA A 55 16.36 -16.92 3.63
CA ALA A 55 15.55 -15.74 3.31
C ALA A 55 14.30 -15.63 4.18
N THR A 56 13.54 -16.71 4.30
CA THR A 56 12.30 -16.72 5.11
C THR A 56 12.59 -16.52 6.59
N ALA A 57 13.65 -17.13 7.14
CA ALA A 57 14.09 -16.87 8.50
C ALA A 57 14.49 -15.41 8.71
N LYS A 58 15.16 -14.78 7.74
CA LYS A 58 15.57 -13.38 7.85
C LYS A 58 14.39 -12.42 7.81
N ALA A 59 13.43 -12.66 6.92
CA ALA A 59 12.17 -11.93 6.90
C ALA A 59 11.36 -12.13 8.19
N TRP A 60 11.35 -13.34 8.75
CA TRP A 60 10.67 -13.63 10.01
C TRP A 60 11.23 -12.81 11.18
N GLN A 61 12.54 -12.61 11.27
CA GLN A 61 13.14 -11.74 12.29
C GLN A 61 12.57 -10.33 12.26
N VAL A 62 12.31 -9.77 11.08
CA VAL A 62 11.71 -8.43 10.96
C VAL A 62 10.27 -8.44 11.46
N LEU A 63 9.48 -9.44 11.06
CA LEU A 63 8.07 -9.56 11.45
C LEU A 63 7.90 -9.86 12.95
N GLU A 64 8.75 -10.72 13.53
CA GLU A 64 8.75 -11.07 14.95
C GLU A 64 9.06 -9.86 15.84
N ASN A 65 9.91 -8.96 15.36
CA ASN A 65 10.23 -7.69 16.04
C ASN A 65 9.17 -6.59 15.82
N GLY A 66 8.03 -6.90 15.19
CA GLY A 66 6.97 -5.93 14.91
C GLY A 66 7.27 -4.98 13.74
N GLY A 67 8.25 -5.32 12.89
CA GLY A 67 8.54 -4.62 11.66
C GLY A 67 7.42 -4.76 10.62
N ASN A 68 7.47 -3.91 9.59
CA ASN A 68 6.46 -3.93 8.54
C ASN A 68 6.74 -5.03 7.49
N ALA A 69 5.72 -5.39 6.71
CA ALA A 69 5.83 -6.46 5.71
C ALA A 69 6.79 -6.13 4.54
N LEU A 70 6.95 -4.85 4.18
CA LEU A 70 7.83 -4.43 3.10
C LEU A 70 9.30 -4.62 3.50
N ASP A 71 9.68 -4.16 4.68
CA ASP A 71 11.04 -4.31 5.22
C ASP A 71 11.38 -5.79 5.41
N ALA A 72 10.40 -6.61 5.80
CA ALA A 72 10.59 -8.05 5.97
C ALA A 72 10.92 -8.74 4.64
N VAL A 73 10.17 -8.46 3.57
CA VAL A 73 10.44 -9.08 2.27
C VAL A 73 11.76 -8.61 1.67
N GLU A 74 12.09 -7.31 1.81
CA GLU A 74 13.38 -6.77 1.36
C GLU A 74 14.55 -7.46 2.08
N ALA A 75 14.48 -7.56 3.41
CA ALA A 75 15.51 -8.21 4.21
C ALA A 75 15.68 -9.70 3.87
N GLY A 76 14.59 -10.40 3.52
CA GLY A 76 14.63 -11.79 3.08
C GLY A 76 15.30 -11.95 1.72
N VAL A 77 14.88 -11.18 0.71
CA VAL A 77 15.43 -11.27 -0.66
C VAL A 77 16.92 -10.93 -0.71
N LYS A 78 17.36 -9.97 0.10
CA LYS A 78 18.77 -9.58 0.22
C LYS A 78 19.69 -10.74 0.62
N VAL A 79 19.18 -11.76 1.33
CA VAL A 79 19.96 -12.97 1.67
C VAL A 79 20.32 -13.74 0.41
N GLU A 80 19.35 -13.93 -0.49
CA GLU A 80 19.54 -14.68 -1.72
C GLU A 80 20.34 -13.89 -2.76
N GLU A 81 20.16 -12.56 -2.84
CA GLU A 81 20.97 -11.69 -3.71
C GLU A 81 22.45 -11.60 -3.28
N ALA A 82 22.74 -11.83 -2.00
CA ALA A 82 24.09 -11.84 -1.48
C ALA A 82 24.79 -13.20 -1.63
N ASP A 83 24.05 -14.26 -1.95
CA ASP A 83 24.59 -15.62 -2.11
C ASP A 83 25.13 -15.81 -3.53
N VAL A 84 26.46 -15.91 -3.65
CA VAL A 84 27.16 -16.05 -4.94
C VAL A 84 26.90 -17.42 -5.59
N ASP A 85 26.55 -18.43 -4.79
CA ASP A 85 26.24 -19.77 -5.29
C ASP A 85 24.78 -19.88 -5.76
N ASN A 86 23.94 -18.91 -5.38
CA ASN A 86 22.54 -18.88 -5.78
C ASN A 86 22.37 -18.26 -7.18
N GLN A 87 21.79 -19.03 -8.10
CA GLN A 87 21.47 -18.61 -9.48
C GLN A 87 19.97 -18.56 -9.76
N SER A 88 19.14 -18.47 -8.73
CA SER A 88 17.68 -18.44 -8.86
C SER A 88 17.11 -17.07 -9.28
N VAL A 89 17.95 -16.04 -9.35
CA VAL A 89 17.61 -14.67 -9.76
C VAL A 89 17.70 -14.45 -11.27
#